data_AF-B3SFB0-F1
#
_entry.id   AF-B3SFB0-F1
#
_cell.length_a   1.000
_cell.length_b   1.000
_cell.length_c   1.000
_cell.angle_alpha   90.00
_cell.angle_beta   90.00
_cell.angle_gamma   90.00
#
_symmetry.space_group_name_H-M   'P 1'
#
loop_
_entity.id
_entity.type
_entity.pdbx_description
1 polymer ?
#
loop_
_entity_poly.entity_id
_entity_poly.type
_entity_poly.pdbx_seq_one_letter_code
_entity_poly.pdbx_strand_id
1 'polypeptide(L)'
;MVFDAPKASSFDTNQDAVLLNIGEKNQGVSTNPTILQDIYCRIAHLYKDQEDASAYSCIKINADHTVGENLWLWRADHDAKFWNVLADTAKAPYGLIIYGNNVKMYGLFVEHFQNYQTVWFGKNGQVNFYQSEMPYYLPANGLAKCSLPDSATIDEIPGCASIYITDSASGFIGNGLGIYSFFPNSNVRGKNAGEKAFDQGTIKAKTAIVVDAENVTLNHGLTHFLNGDLNSGIEGVIKNKDSLYPENSNINGNEQVMLLMNLKQIMKSMMNYKDVC
;
A
#
# COMPACT_ATOMS: atom_id res chain seq x y z
N MET A 1 19.31 6.32 5.56
CA MET A 1 19.64 5.04 6.24
C MET A 1 18.85 3.91 5.58
N VAL A 2 19.43 2.71 5.46
CA VAL A 2 18.74 1.55 4.86
C VAL A 2 18.55 0.47 5.93
N PHE A 3 17.35 -0.07 6.04
CA PHE A 3 17.00 -1.19 6.91
C PHE A 3 16.66 -2.42 6.06
N ASP A 4 17.44 -3.47 6.22
CA ASP A 4 17.29 -4.72 5.48
C ASP A 4 16.61 -5.77 6.35
N ALA A 5 15.63 -6.47 5.79
CA ALA A 5 14.92 -7.51 6.52
C ALA A 5 15.86 -8.67 6.89
N PRO A 6 15.72 -9.21 8.11
CA PRO A 6 16.52 -10.35 8.55
C PRO A 6 16.10 -11.63 7.81
N LYS A 7 16.97 -12.64 7.89
CA LYS A 7 16.64 -14.02 7.52
C LYS A 7 15.65 -14.59 8.54
N ALA A 8 14.43 -14.90 8.12
CA ALA A 8 13.60 -15.91 8.79
C ALA A 8 12.40 -16.28 7.92
N SER A 9 11.97 -17.53 8.02
CA SER A 9 10.59 -17.90 7.68
C SER A 9 9.66 -17.45 8.81
N SER A 10 8.44 -17.01 8.47
CA SER A 10 7.32 -16.70 9.38
C SER A 10 7.37 -15.38 10.16
N PHE A 11 8.32 -14.46 9.92
CA PHE A 11 8.23 -13.12 10.52
C PHE A 11 7.10 -12.28 9.91
N ASP A 12 6.67 -12.61 8.69
CA ASP A 12 5.52 -12.03 8.02
C ASP A 12 4.19 -12.22 8.77
N THR A 13 4.11 -13.17 9.72
CA THR A 13 2.93 -13.39 10.56
C THR A 13 3.09 -12.94 12.01
N ASN A 14 4.31 -12.59 12.44
CA ASN A 14 4.58 -12.09 13.77
C ASN A 14 4.48 -10.56 13.79
N GLN A 15 3.43 -9.99 14.41
CA GLN A 15 3.18 -8.55 14.45
C GLN A 15 4.33 -7.72 15.03
N ASP A 16 5.20 -8.31 15.86
CA ASP A 16 6.34 -7.63 16.46
C ASP A 16 7.60 -7.63 15.56
N ALA A 17 7.60 -8.41 14.48
CA ALA A 17 8.72 -8.50 13.54
C ALA A 17 8.71 -7.33 12.55
N VAL A 18 8.93 -6.13 13.07
CA VAL A 18 8.96 -4.85 12.33
C VAL A 18 10.40 -4.35 12.24
N LEU A 19 10.83 -3.87 11.08
CA LEU A 19 12.23 -3.42 10.95
C LEU A 19 12.51 -2.12 11.71
N LEU A 20 11.54 -1.19 11.72
CA LEU A 20 11.65 0.07 12.43
C LEU A 20 10.34 0.42 13.13
N ASN A 21 10.40 0.49 14.46
CA ASN A 21 9.26 0.90 15.30
C ASN A 21 9.51 2.29 15.88
N ILE A 22 8.64 3.25 15.58
CA ILE A 22 8.83 4.66 15.92
C ILE A 22 7.98 5.06 17.11
N GLY A 23 8.66 5.11 18.26
CA GLY A 23 8.12 5.53 19.54
C GLY A 23 6.97 4.66 20.03
N GLU A 24 6.32 5.17 21.07
CA GLU A 24 5.22 4.50 21.77
C GLU A 24 3.89 5.17 21.47
N LYS A 25 2.80 4.43 21.65
CA LYS A 25 1.45 4.93 21.41
C LYS A 25 1.12 6.12 22.34
N ASN A 26 0.45 7.13 21.81
CA ASN A 26 0.07 8.36 22.52
C ASN A 26 1.26 9.18 23.07
N GLN A 27 2.47 8.98 22.54
CA GLN A 27 3.64 9.81 22.85
C GLN A 27 3.99 10.69 21.66
N GLY A 28 4.78 11.76 21.89
CA GLY A 28 5.21 12.71 20.85
C GLY A 28 4.63 14.11 21.07
N VAL A 29 5.40 15.14 20.72
CA VAL A 29 5.02 16.55 20.91
C VAL A 29 5.31 17.35 19.65
N SER A 30 4.39 18.25 19.29
CA SER A 30 4.50 19.05 18.06
C SER A 30 5.68 20.01 18.04
N THR A 31 6.18 20.43 19.21
CA THR A 31 7.32 21.35 19.34
C THR A 31 8.67 20.65 19.21
N ASN A 32 8.71 19.32 19.27
CA ASN A 32 9.92 18.51 19.10
C ASN A 32 9.54 17.13 18.53
N PRO A 33 9.11 17.08 17.26
CA PRO A 33 8.66 15.84 16.63
C PRO A 33 9.83 14.89 16.33
N THR A 34 9.54 13.60 16.27
CA THR A 34 10.45 12.62 15.68
C THR A 34 10.52 12.81 14.17
N ILE A 35 11.72 12.89 13.61
CA ILE A 35 11.94 13.04 12.16
C ILE A 35 12.57 11.77 11.59
N LEU A 36 11.98 11.25 10.51
CA LEU A 36 12.57 10.23 9.65
C LEU A 36 12.89 10.88 8.32
N GLN A 37 14.16 10.88 7.93
CA GLN A 37 14.61 11.46 6.66
C GLN A 37 15.53 10.47 5.94
N ASP A 38 15.30 10.30 4.63
CA ASP A 38 16.04 9.38 3.77
C ASP A 38 16.10 7.96 4.34
N ILE A 39 14.96 7.45 4.83
CA ILE A 39 14.86 6.09 5.36
C ILE A 39 14.33 5.15 4.29
N TYR A 40 15.12 4.12 4.03
CA TYR A 40 14.85 3.09 3.06
C TYR A 40 14.64 1.75 3.76
N CYS A 41 13.67 0.97 3.32
CA CYS A 41 13.48 -0.40 3.79
C CYS A 41 13.52 -1.36 2.60
N ARG A 42 14.22 -2.49 2.76
CA ARG A 42 14.27 -3.56 1.76
C ARG A 42 13.91 -4.90 2.37
N ILE A 43 12.84 -5.51 1.87
CA ILE A 43 12.53 -6.92 2.10
C ILE A 43 12.99 -7.68 0.85
N ALA A 44 14.26 -8.11 0.83
CA ALA A 44 14.90 -8.59 -0.41
C ALA A 44 16.12 -9.49 -0.14
N HIS A 45 16.52 -10.26 -1.16
CA HIS A 45 17.86 -10.81 -1.22
C HIS A 45 18.87 -9.73 -1.63
N LEU A 46 19.89 -9.48 -0.81
CA LEU A 46 20.98 -8.55 -1.09
C LEU A 46 22.16 -9.22 -1.80
N TYR A 47 22.27 -10.54 -1.66
CA TYR A 47 23.26 -11.38 -2.32
C TYR A 47 22.59 -12.67 -2.80
N LYS A 48 23.16 -13.28 -3.84
CA LYS A 48 22.56 -14.43 -4.56
C LYS A 48 22.25 -15.63 -3.66
N ASP A 49 23.13 -15.91 -2.72
CA ASP A 49 23.03 -17.08 -1.83
C ASP A 49 22.34 -16.74 -0.50
N GLN A 50 21.71 -15.56 -0.42
CA GLN A 50 20.90 -15.20 0.74
C GLN A 50 19.62 -16.04 0.75
N GLU A 51 19.12 -16.23 1.96
CA GLU A 51 17.87 -16.92 2.22
C GLU A 51 16.71 -15.92 2.19
N ASP A 52 15.50 -16.45 1.99
CA ASP A 52 14.32 -15.62 1.80
C ASP A 52 14.11 -14.68 3.01
N ALA A 53 13.92 -13.40 2.70
CA ALA A 53 13.76 -12.35 3.70
C ALA A 53 12.28 -12.19 4.08
N SER A 54 12.00 -12.00 5.36
CA SER A 54 10.63 -11.66 5.79
C SER A 54 10.58 -10.72 6.98
N ALA A 55 9.48 -9.97 7.04
CA ALA A 55 9.11 -9.08 8.14
C ALA A 55 7.60 -8.87 8.12
N TYR A 56 6.99 -8.54 9.26
CA TYR A 56 5.59 -8.16 9.31
C TYR A 56 5.36 -6.78 8.67
N SER A 57 6.25 -5.83 8.95
CA SER A 57 6.22 -4.53 8.32
C SER A 57 7.59 -3.87 8.24
N CYS A 58 7.80 -3.00 7.26
CA CYS A 58 8.98 -2.14 7.24
C CYS A 58 8.95 -1.16 8.42
N ILE A 59 7.89 -0.35 8.52
CA ILE A 59 7.83 0.71 9.53
C ILE A 59 6.47 0.69 10.24
N LYS A 60 6.51 0.70 11.58
CA LYS A 60 5.37 1.07 12.42
C LYS A 60 5.64 2.43 13.06
N ILE A 61 4.67 3.35 13.00
CA ILE A 61 4.75 4.66 13.64
C ILE A 61 3.68 4.78 14.71
N ASN A 62 4.09 4.71 15.98
CA ASN A 62 3.17 4.86 17.11
C ASN A 62 3.19 6.28 17.69
N ALA A 63 4.31 6.98 17.56
CA ALA A 63 4.45 8.34 18.07
C ALA A 63 3.69 9.37 17.22
N ASP A 64 2.90 10.19 17.91
CA ASP A 64 2.23 11.38 17.40
C ASP A 64 3.26 12.41 16.89
N HIS A 65 2.81 13.26 15.96
CA HIS A 65 3.59 14.35 15.36
C HIS A 65 4.84 13.91 14.59
N THR A 66 5.09 12.61 14.40
CA THR A 66 6.20 12.12 13.57
C THR A 66 6.14 12.72 12.17
N VAL A 67 7.29 13.14 11.64
CA VAL A 67 7.43 13.62 10.27
C VAL A 67 8.36 12.68 9.51
N GLY A 68 7.88 12.16 8.39
CA GLY A 68 8.69 11.42 7.42
C GLY A 68 8.95 12.24 6.17
N GLU A 69 10.18 12.21 5.68
CA GLU A 69 10.62 12.83 4.43
C GLU A 69 11.45 11.82 3.63
N ASN A 70 11.13 11.66 2.35
CA ASN A 70 11.85 10.80 1.41
C ASN A 70 12.00 9.36 1.93
N LEU A 71 10.85 8.70 2.11
CA LEU A 71 10.78 7.31 2.56
C LEU A 71 10.51 6.39 1.38
N TRP A 72 11.35 5.38 1.18
CA TRP A 72 11.08 4.33 0.19
C TRP A 72 11.14 2.94 0.82
N LEU A 73 9.96 2.32 0.91
CA LEU A 73 9.74 1.04 1.54
C LEU A 73 9.40 0.04 0.44
N TRP A 74 10.27 -0.95 0.26
CA TRP A 74 10.22 -1.82 -0.91
C TRP A 74 10.33 -3.27 -0.51
N ARG A 75 9.29 -4.04 -0.87
CA ARG A 75 9.36 -5.50 -0.92
C ARG A 75 9.82 -5.89 -2.31
N ALA A 76 10.82 -6.76 -2.41
CA ALA A 76 11.40 -7.08 -3.71
C ALA A 76 10.37 -7.62 -4.70
N ASP A 77 10.26 -6.94 -5.84
CA ASP A 77 9.70 -7.43 -7.09
C ASP A 77 10.78 -8.01 -8.01
N HIS A 78 12.05 -7.66 -7.78
CA HIS A 78 13.27 -8.24 -8.34
C HIS A 78 14.40 -8.09 -7.32
N ASP A 79 15.42 -8.95 -7.30
CA ASP A 79 16.52 -8.81 -6.33
C ASP A 79 17.82 -9.50 -6.78
N ALA A 80 18.82 -9.55 -5.89
CA ALA A 80 20.14 -10.10 -6.20
C ALA A 80 20.14 -11.61 -6.50
N LYS A 81 19.13 -12.34 -6.03
CA LYS A 81 18.95 -13.77 -6.32
C LYS A 81 18.25 -13.97 -7.66
N PHE A 82 17.35 -13.04 -8.01
CA PHE A 82 16.52 -13.08 -9.22
C PHE A 82 16.83 -11.91 -10.15
N TRP A 83 18.11 -11.78 -10.54
CA TRP A 83 18.54 -10.73 -11.46
C TRP A 83 17.84 -10.84 -12.82
N ASN A 84 17.15 -9.78 -13.24
CA ASN A 84 16.35 -9.66 -14.47
C ASN A 84 15.07 -10.53 -14.56
N VAL A 85 14.57 -11.08 -13.45
CA VAL A 85 13.28 -11.76 -13.42
C VAL A 85 12.49 -11.34 -12.19
N LEU A 86 11.16 -11.37 -12.27
CA LEU A 86 10.33 -10.99 -11.12
C LEU A 86 10.51 -11.99 -9.96
N ALA A 87 10.58 -11.52 -8.71
CA ALA A 87 10.72 -12.29 -7.47
C ALA A 87 9.47 -12.20 -6.57
N ASP A 88 9.13 -13.29 -5.86
CA ASP A 88 8.05 -13.31 -4.84
C ASP A 88 8.43 -14.09 -3.58
N THR A 89 9.72 -14.33 -3.37
CA THR A 89 10.21 -15.10 -2.24
C THR A 89 10.26 -14.26 -0.95
N ALA A 90 10.47 -12.95 -1.08
CA ALA A 90 10.37 -12.01 0.03
C ALA A 90 8.94 -11.89 0.55
N LYS A 91 8.75 -12.04 1.87
CA LYS A 91 7.42 -12.02 2.51
C LYS A 91 7.26 -10.85 3.46
N ALA A 92 6.30 -9.99 3.16
CA ALA A 92 5.89 -8.92 4.07
C ALA A 92 4.46 -8.47 3.73
N PRO A 93 3.52 -8.53 4.69
CA PRO A 93 2.16 -8.10 4.45
C PRO A 93 2.05 -6.57 4.35
N TYR A 94 2.79 -5.79 5.14
CA TYR A 94 2.58 -4.33 5.20
C TYR A 94 3.86 -3.54 4.97
N GLY A 95 3.78 -2.43 4.24
CA GLY A 95 4.89 -1.49 4.12
C GLY A 95 4.97 -0.55 5.32
N LEU A 96 3.90 0.22 5.51
CA LEU A 96 3.82 1.24 6.54
C LEU A 96 2.52 1.11 7.33
N ILE A 97 2.63 1.11 8.66
CA ILE A 97 1.48 1.15 9.56
C ILE A 97 1.62 2.37 10.48
N ILE A 98 0.61 3.24 10.51
CA ILE A 98 0.64 4.49 11.27
C ILE A 98 -0.48 4.51 12.29
N TYR A 99 -0.12 4.42 13.58
CA TYR A 99 -1.02 4.61 14.71
C TYR A 99 -0.98 6.02 15.27
N GLY A 100 0.15 6.73 15.15
CA GLY A 100 0.34 8.07 15.69
C GLY A 100 -0.53 9.13 15.01
N ASN A 101 -1.06 10.07 15.81
CA ASN A 101 -1.83 11.21 15.33
C ASN A 101 -0.94 12.34 14.81
N ASN A 102 -1.48 13.17 13.90
CA ASN A 102 -0.81 14.34 13.34
C ASN A 102 0.54 14.01 12.66
N VAL A 103 0.68 12.77 12.18
CA VAL A 103 1.84 12.31 11.43
C VAL A 103 1.83 12.92 10.03
N LYS A 104 2.98 13.38 9.54
CA LYS A 104 3.13 13.97 8.21
C LYS A 104 4.16 13.23 7.39
N MET A 105 3.84 12.95 6.13
CA MET A 105 4.74 12.32 5.17
C MET A 105 4.94 13.23 3.96
N TYR A 106 6.20 13.36 3.53
CA TYR A 106 6.61 14.13 2.37
C TYR A 106 7.46 13.25 1.47
N GLY A 107 6.99 12.94 0.25
CA GLY A 107 7.70 12.02 -0.64
C GLY A 107 7.71 10.59 -0.09
N LEU A 108 6.55 9.94 -0.07
CA LEU A 108 6.37 8.58 0.43
C LEU A 108 6.22 7.58 -0.73
N PHE A 109 7.08 6.56 -0.76
CA PHE A 109 7.10 5.51 -1.77
C PHE A 109 6.96 4.15 -1.06
N VAL A 110 5.91 3.38 -1.36
CA VAL A 110 5.64 2.09 -0.68
C VAL A 110 5.19 1.04 -1.68
N GLU A 111 5.99 0.00 -1.88
CA GLU A 111 5.86 -0.86 -3.06
C GLU A 111 5.84 -2.36 -2.75
N HIS A 112 4.95 -3.05 -3.47
CA HIS A 112 4.82 -4.49 -3.57
C HIS A 112 4.56 -5.26 -2.28
N PHE A 113 4.02 -4.69 -1.20
CA PHE A 113 3.63 -5.48 -0.03
C PHE A 113 2.44 -6.41 -0.35
N GLN A 114 2.36 -7.56 0.32
CA GLN A 114 1.40 -8.63 -0.02
C GLN A 114 -0.04 -8.32 0.44
N ASN A 115 -0.19 -7.46 1.43
CA ASN A 115 -1.47 -6.95 1.93
C ASN A 115 -1.56 -5.45 1.56
N TYR A 116 -1.80 -4.55 2.50
CA TYR A 116 -1.80 -3.11 2.22
C TYR A 116 -0.38 -2.53 2.15
N GLN A 117 -0.13 -1.65 1.18
CA GLN A 117 1.14 -0.90 1.12
C GLN A 117 1.23 0.00 2.35
N THR A 118 0.17 0.77 2.62
CA THR A 118 0.06 1.68 3.76
C THR A 118 -1.27 1.51 4.49
N VAL A 119 -1.24 1.40 5.82
CA VAL A 119 -2.42 1.45 6.69
C VAL A 119 -2.31 2.62 7.64
N TRP A 120 -3.36 3.45 7.68
CA TRP A 120 -3.39 4.69 8.45
C TRP A 120 -4.53 4.69 9.47
N PHE A 121 -4.18 4.68 10.76
CA PHE A 121 -5.11 4.73 11.90
C PHE A 121 -5.16 6.11 12.57
N GLY A 122 -4.05 6.86 12.55
CA GLY A 122 -3.91 8.12 13.28
C GLY A 122 -4.71 9.29 12.71
N LYS A 123 -5.26 10.14 13.60
CA LYS A 123 -6.05 11.32 13.23
C LYS A 123 -5.20 12.42 12.62
N ASN A 124 -5.82 13.28 11.81
CA ASN A 124 -5.19 14.47 11.20
C ASN A 124 -3.86 14.16 10.47
N GLY A 125 -3.76 12.95 9.92
CA GLY A 125 -2.61 12.54 9.14
C GLY A 125 -2.50 13.33 7.84
N GLN A 126 -1.28 13.56 7.37
CA GLN A 126 -1.06 14.23 6.09
C GLN A 126 -0.01 13.51 5.25
N VAL A 127 -0.32 13.26 3.98
CA VAL A 127 0.63 12.78 2.98
C VAL A 127 0.74 13.80 1.87
N ASN A 128 1.95 14.26 1.59
CA ASN A 128 2.27 15.16 0.50
C ASN A 128 3.21 14.41 -0.45
N PHE A 129 2.66 13.98 -1.58
CA PHE A 129 3.22 13.03 -2.52
C PHE A 129 3.26 11.59 -1.98
N TYR A 130 2.52 10.72 -2.64
CA TYR A 130 2.54 9.27 -2.45
C TYR A 130 2.70 8.57 -3.79
N GLN A 131 3.61 7.61 -3.83
CA GLN A 131 3.69 6.64 -4.90
C GLN A 131 3.66 5.23 -4.31
N SER A 132 3.00 4.31 -5.03
CA SER A 132 3.06 2.89 -4.71
C SER A 132 2.86 2.03 -5.94
N GLU A 133 3.46 0.85 -5.95
CA GLU A 133 3.12 -0.21 -6.89
C GLU A 133 2.46 -1.38 -6.18
N MET A 134 1.37 -1.89 -6.77
CA MET A 134 0.75 -3.13 -6.34
C MET A 134 1.73 -4.31 -6.49
N PRO A 135 1.64 -5.36 -5.66
CA PRO A 135 2.49 -6.54 -5.82
C PRO A 135 2.21 -7.17 -7.18
N TYR A 136 3.27 -7.47 -7.94
CA TYR A 136 3.12 -8.10 -9.25
C TYR A 136 2.59 -9.53 -9.17
N TYR A 137 2.86 -10.18 -8.04
CA TYR A 137 2.44 -11.53 -7.73
C TYR A 137 1.26 -11.52 -6.77
N LEU A 138 0.17 -12.13 -7.21
CA LEU A 138 -0.94 -12.51 -6.37
C LEU A 138 -1.11 -14.04 -6.37
N PRO A 139 -1.80 -14.63 -5.39
CA PRO A 139 -2.10 -16.06 -5.40
C PRO A 139 -2.78 -16.48 -6.70
N ALA A 140 -2.51 -17.71 -7.18
CA ALA A 140 -2.94 -18.18 -8.50
C ALA A 140 -4.47 -18.20 -8.70
N ASN A 141 -5.25 -18.27 -7.62
CA ASN A 141 -6.71 -18.14 -7.63
C ASN A 141 -7.19 -16.68 -7.81
N GLY A 142 -6.26 -15.73 -7.96
CA GLY A 142 -6.52 -14.31 -8.17
C GLY A 142 -6.97 -13.56 -6.93
N LEU A 143 -6.95 -14.19 -5.74
CA LEU A 143 -7.44 -13.59 -4.49
C LEU A 143 -6.32 -13.41 -3.48
N ALA A 144 -6.16 -12.18 -3.00
CA ALA A 144 -5.32 -11.83 -1.85
C ALA A 144 -6.12 -12.01 -0.56
N LYS A 145 -5.41 -12.36 0.52
CA LYS A 145 -5.96 -12.33 1.88
C LYS A 145 -5.66 -10.97 2.49
N CYS A 146 -6.64 -10.09 2.44
CA CYS A 146 -6.53 -8.73 2.94
C CYS A 146 -7.05 -8.65 4.37
N SER A 147 -6.27 -8.05 5.25
CA SER A 147 -6.61 -7.92 6.67
C SER A 147 -5.93 -6.67 7.21
N LEU A 148 -6.61 -5.92 8.06
CA LEU A 148 -5.98 -4.81 8.77
C LEU A 148 -5.03 -5.37 9.84
N PRO A 149 -3.96 -4.65 10.19
CA PRO A 149 -3.19 -4.92 11.39
C PRO A 149 -4.12 -5.06 12.61
N ASP A 150 -3.82 -6.02 13.49
CA ASP A 150 -4.58 -6.33 14.71
C ASP A 150 -6.05 -6.78 14.51
N SER A 151 -6.47 -7.06 13.26
CA SER A 151 -7.79 -7.60 12.95
C SER A 151 -7.75 -9.12 12.76
N ALA A 152 -8.81 -9.80 13.22
CA ALA A 152 -9.05 -11.21 12.90
C ALA A 152 -9.86 -11.39 11.60
N THR A 153 -10.40 -10.29 11.05
CA THR A 153 -11.17 -10.32 9.81
C THR A 153 -10.23 -10.43 8.63
N ILE A 154 -10.52 -11.37 7.74
CA ILE A 154 -9.78 -11.59 6.51
C ILE A 154 -10.78 -11.55 5.36
N ASP A 155 -10.55 -10.63 4.43
CA ASP A 155 -11.25 -10.56 3.16
C ASP A 155 -10.43 -11.27 2.09
N GLU A 156 -11.07 -12.16 1.33
CA GLU A 156 -10.47 -12.77 0.13
C GLU A 156 -10.96 -12.03 -1.11
N ILE A 157 -10.16 -11.06 -1.57
CA ILE A 157 -10.53 -10.14 -2.68
C ILE A 157 -9.41 -10.06 -3.72
N PRO A 158 -9.68 -9.60 -4.95
CA PRO A 158 -8.70 -9.60 -6.04
C PRO A 158 -7.57 -8.56 -5.91
N GLY A 159 -6.80 -8.60 -4.82
CA GLY A 159 -5.77 -7.62 -4.47
C GLY A 159 -6.25 -6.63 -3.41
N CYS A 160 -5.40 -6.37 -2.43
CA CYS A 160 -5.64 -5.39 -1.37
C CYS A 160 -5.41 -3.97 -1.91
N ALA A 161 -6.10 -2.97 -1.39
CA ALA A 161 -5.85 -1.58 -1.76
C ALA A 161 -4.40 -1.16 -1.43
N SER A 162 -3.90 -0.12 -2.09
CA SER A 162 -2.58 0.43 -1.75
C SER A 162 -2.61 1.13 -0.40
N ILE A 163 -3.55 2.04 -0.21
CA ILE A 163 -3.73 2.77 1.06
C ILE A 163 -5.08 2.38 1.69
N TYR A 164 -5.07 2.05 2.97
CA TYR A 164 -6.26 1.94 3.80
C TYR A 164 -6.28 3.04 4.86
N ILE A 165 -7.25 3.93 4.81
CA ILE A 165 -7.49 5.00 5.79
C ILE A 165 -8.66 4.55 6.66
N THR A 166 -8.36 4.07 7.87
CA THR A 166 -9.35 3.43 8.74
C THR A 166 -10.32 4.44 9.35
N ASP A 167 -11.44 3.95 9.89
CA ASP A 167 -12.47 4.76 10.56
C ASP A 167 -11.93 5.75 11.62
N SER A 168 -10.87 5.36 12.34
CA SER A 168 -10.23 6.17 13.37
C SER A 168 -9.41 7.36 12.84
N ALA A 169 -9.02 7.35 11.55
CA ALA A 169 -8.10 8.32 10.94
C ALA A 169 -8.79 9.61 10.47
N SER A 170 -9.73 10.13 11.28
CA SER A 170 -10.48 11.32 10.89
C SER A 170 -9.58 12.53 10.63
N GLY A 171 -9.91 13.31 9.61
CA GLY A 171 -9.15 14.50 9.23
C GLY A 171 -7.93 14.22 8.35
N PHE A 172 -7.79 13.00 7.81
CA PHE A 172 -6.68 12.65 6.91
C PHE A 172 -6.66 13.52 5.64
N ILE A 173 -5.47 13.95 5.24
CA ILE A 173 -5.23 14.73 4.03
C ILE A 173 -4.20 14.02 3.15
N GLY A 174 -4.57 13.69 1.91
CA GLY A 174 -3.65 13.16 0.90
C GLY A 174 -3.52 14.13 -0.27
N ASN A 175 -2.30 14.46 -0.68
CA ASN A 175 -2.01 15.35 -1.81
C ASN A 175 -1.09 14.65 -2.81
N GLY A 176 -1.55 14.44 -4.05
CA GLY A 176 -0.79 13.79 -5.11
C GLY A 176 -0.53 12.31 -4.80
N LEU A 177 -1.48 11.46 -5.14
CA LEU A 177 -1.44 10.02 -4.87
C LEU A 177 -1.41 9.24 -6.18
N GLY A 178 -0.29 8.61 -6.49
CA GLY A 178 -0.11 7.76 -7.67
C GLY A 178 0.00 6.29 -7.30
N ILE A 179 -0.93 5.46 -7.79
CA ILE A 179 -0.94 4.02 -7.52
C ILE A 179 -0.82 3.25 -8.83
N TYR A 180 0.18 2.39 -8.93
CA TYR A 180 0.56 1.72 -10.17
C TYR A 180 0.28 0.21 -10.11
N SER A 181 -0.01 -0.41 -11.26
CA SER A 181 -0.23 -1.86 -11.38
C SER A 181 0.41 -2.44 -12.64
N PHE A 182 1.00 -3.64 -12.54
CA PHE A 182 1.63 -4.35 -13.67
C PHE A 182 1.07 -5.77 -13.92
N PHE A 183 0.24 -6.34 -13.03
CA PHE A 183 -0.35 -7.69 -13.05
C PHE A 183 -0.09 -8.58 -14.32
N PRO A 184 1.07 -9.27 -14.40
CA PRO A 184 1.45 -10.05 -15.60
C PRO A 184 0.93 -11.50 -15.56
N ASN A 185 0.20 -12.01 -16.56
CA ASN A 185 -0.33 -13.39 -16.54
C ASN A 185 0.71 -14.50 -16.36
N SER A 186 1.95 -14.28 -16.80
CA SER A 186 3.03 -15.25 -16.60
C SER A 186 4.37 -14.54 -16.52
N ASN A 187 5.34 -15.22 -15.92
CA ASN A 187 6.75 -14.84 -16.04
C ASN A 187 7.54 -16.03 -16.55
N VAL A 188 8.16 -15.84 -17.72
CA VAL A 188 9.11 -16.78 -18.28
C VAL A 188 10.45 -16.54 -17.60
N ARG A 189 10.74 -17.26 -16.51
CA ARG A 189 12.06 -17.19 -15.87
C ARG A 189 13.11 -17.90 -16.74
N GLY A 190 14.26 -17.27 -16.94
CA GLY A 190 15.35 -17.80 -17.77
C GLY A 190 15.88 -19.16 -17.30
N LYS A 191 16.46 -19.95 -18.22
CA LYS A 191 16.89 -21.36 -18.08
C LYS A 191 17.80 -21.70 -16.88
N ASN A 192 18.30 -20.72 -16.13
CA ASN A 192 19.34 -20.90 -15.11
C ASN A 192 18.85 -20.71 -13.65
N ALA A 193 17.58 -20.38 -13.40
CA ALA A 193 17.11 -20.00 -12.06
C ALA A 193 16.49 -21.13 -11.22
N GLY A 194 16.38 -22.38 -11.72
CA GLY A 194 15.91 -23.50 -10.89
C GLY A 194 14.47 -23.40 -10.34
N GLU A 195 13.69 -22.42 -10.81
CA GLU A 195 12.34 -22.12 -10.30
C GLU A 195 11.24 -22.46 -11.31
N LYS A 196 10.06 -22.74 -10.77
CA LYS A 196 8.87 -23.03 -11.58
C LYS A 196 8.37 -21.73 -12.22
N ALA A 197 8.03 -21.79 -13.51
CA ALA A 197 7.19 -20.78 -14.13
C ALA A 197 5.93 -20.57 -13.28
N PHE A 198 5.46 -19.33 -13.17
CA PHE A 198 4.16 -19.05 -12.58
C PHE A 198 3.17 -18.65 -13.67
N ASP A 199 1.92 -19.00 -13.40
CA ASP A 199 0.75 -18.59 -14.14
C ASP A 199 -0.16 -17.89 -13.13
N GLN A 200 -0.61 -16.68 -13.44
CA GLN A 200 -1.65 -15.99 -12.69
C GLN A 200 -2.79 -15.61 -13.64
N GLY A 201 -4.02 -15.76 -13.17
CA GLY A 201 -5.18 -15.31 -13.91
C GLY A 201 -5.29 -13.78 -13.93
N THR A 202 -6.32 -13.29 -14.61
CA THR A 202 -6.68 -11.88 -14.62
C THR A 202 -6.98 -11.34 -13.22
N ILE A 203 -6.34 -10.23 -12.86
CA ILE A 203 -6.48 -9.54 -11.58
C ILE A 203 -7.30 -8.26 -11.76
N LYS A 204 -8.42 -8.15 -11.06
CA LYS A 204 -9.27 -6.95 -11.04
C LYS A 204 -9.40 -6.39 -9.63
N ALA A 205 -8.35 -5.71 -9.18
CA ALA A 205 -8.34 -5.07 -7.86
C ALA A 205 -9.46 -4.06 -7.77
N LYS A 206 -10.20 -4.08 -6.66
CA LYS A 206 -11.43 -3.27 -6.55
C LYS A 206 -11.15 -1.77 -6.45
N THR A 207 -10.12 -1.38 -5.72
CA THR A 207 -9.79 0.03 -5.50
C THR A 207 -8.31 0.21 -5.18
N ALA A 208 -7.75 1.38 -5.49
CA ALA A 208 -6.42 1.76 -5.06
C ALA A 208 -6.39 2.30 -3.62
N ILE A 209 -7.45 2.99 -3.18
CA ILE A 209 -7.54 3.61 -1.86
C ILE A 209 -8.86 3.21 -1.21
N VAL A 210 -8.82 2.82 0.07
CA VAL A 210 -10.00 2.65 0.92
C VAL A 210 -10.07 3.78 1.94
N VAL A 211 -11.24 4.36 2.10
CA VAL A 211 -11.53 5.45 3.04
C VAL A 211 -12.75 5.08 3.86
N ASP A 212 -12.53 4.80 5.14
CA ASP A 212 -13.61 4.59 6.12
C ASP A 212 -13.75 5.76 7.09
N ALA A 213 -12.70 6.59 7.22
CA ALA A 213 -12.68 7.74 8.12
C ALA A 213 -13.58 8.89 7.66
N GLU A 214 -13.96 9.72 8.63
CA GLU A 214 -14.66 10.97 8.39
C GLU A 214 -13.70 12.13 8.16
N ASN A 215 -14.17 13.19 7.48
CA ASN A 215 -13.41 14.42 7.21
C ASN A 215 -12.10 14.21 6.42
N VAL A 216 -12.07 13.21 5.52
CA VAL A 216 -10.92 12.94 4.66
C VAL A 216 -10.93 13.86 3.44
N THR A 217 -9.77 14.44 3.12
CA THR A 217 -9.56 15.20 1.89
C THR A 217 -8.44 14.56 1.07
N LEU A 218 -8.76 14.06 -0.12
CA LEU A 218 -7.74 13.64 -1.09
C LEU A 218 -7.75 14.63 -2.25
N ASN A 219 -6.56 15.10 -2.62
CA ASN A 219 -6.30 16.04 -3.70
C ASN A 219 -5.45 15.34 -4.75
N HIS A 220 -6.01 15.10 -5.93
CA HIS A 220 -5.34 14.47 -7.08
C HIS A 220 -4.90 13.03 -6.80
N GLY A 221 -5.81 12.08 -7.01
CA GLY A 221 -5.51 10.64 -6.97
C GLY A 221 -5.57 10.04 -8.37
N LEU A 222 -4.65 9.15 -8.71
CA LEU A 222 -4.67 8.42 -9.99
C LEU A 222 -4.26 6.97 -9.81
N THR A 223 -4.77 6.14 -10.70
CA THR A 223 -4.23 4.82 -10.98
C THR A 223 -3.56 4.79 -12.35
N HIS A 224 -2.46 4.07 -12.46
CA HIS A 224 -1.75 3.91 -13.71
C HIS A 224 -1.38 2.44 -13.93
N PHE A 225 -1.91 1.85 -14.98
CA PHE A 225 -1.50 0.53 -15.42
C PHE A 225 -0.21 0.63 -16.23
N LEU A 226 0.83 -0.05 -15.77
CA LEU A 226 2.17 -0.02 -16.37
C LEU A 226 2.23 -0.91 -17.61
N ASN A 227 1.83 -2.18 -17.47
CA ASN A 227 1.83 -3.24 -18.49
C ASN A 227 1.22 -4.52 -17.83
N GLY A 228 1.23 -5.67 -18.50
CA GLY A 228 0.77 -6.96 -17.95
C GLY A 228 -0.35 -7.58 -18.76
N ASP A 229 -1.27 -8.25 -18.08
CA ASP A 229 -2.53 -8.68 -18.67
C ASP A 229 -3.44 -7.49 -18.94
N LEU A 230 -3.79 -7.29 -20.21
CA LEU A 230 -4.65 -6.18 -20.62
C LEU A 230 -6.07 -6.28 -20.06
N ASN A 231 -6.50 -7.42 -19.50
CA ASN A 231 -7.77 -7.53 -18.79
C ASN A 231 -7.66 -7.26 -17.28
N SER A 232 -6.44 -7.09 -16.78
CA SER A 232 -6.15 -6.80 -15.40
C SER A 232 -6.08 -5.29 -15.14
N GLY A 233 -6.19 -4.91 -13.87
CA GLY A 233 -6.11 -3.52 -13.47
C GLY A 233 -6.68 -3.28 -12.08
N ILE A 234 -6.87 -2.00 -11.76
CA ILE A 234 -7.55 -1.54 -10.56
C ILE A 234 -8.85 -0.90 -11.04
N GLU A 235 -10.01 -1.34 -10.58
CA GLU A 235 -11.33 -0.87 -11.01
C GLU A 235 -11.58 0.57 -10.57
N GLY A 236 -11.43 0.91 -9.28
CA GLY A 236 -11.65 2.28 -8.78
C GLY A 236 -10.39 2.95 -8.22
N VAL A 237 -10.39 4.27 -8.16
CA VAL A 237 -9.32 5.01 -7.45
C VAL A 237 -9.60 5.00 -5.94
N ILE A 238 -10.85 5.24 -5.54
CA ILE A 238 -11.24 5.35 -4.13
C ILE A 238 -12.49 4.53 -3.87
N LYS A 239 -12.49 3.76 -2.78
CA LYS A 239 -13.70 3.24 -2.15
C LYS A 239 -13.92 4.03 -0.86
N ASN A 240 -15.01 4.79 -0.79
CA ASN A 240 -15.42 5.49 0.42
C ASN A 240 -16.66 4.78 0.98
N LYS A 241 -16.49 4.08 2.11
CA LYS A 241 -17.49 3.16 2.65
C LYS A 241 -17.99 2.20 1.55
N ASP A 242 -19.27 2.28 1.18
CA ASP A 242 -19.87 1.40 0.16
C ASP A 242 -19.81 1.96 -1.27
N SER A 243 -19.27 3.17 -1.46
CA SER A 243 -19.26 3.85 -2.76
C SER A 243 -17.89 3.81 -3.41
N LEU A 244 -17.83 3.44 -4.69
CA LEU A 244 -16.61 3.38 -5.50
C LEU A 244 -16.50 4.60 -6.42
N TYR A 245 -15.31 5.18 -6.53
CA TYR A 245 -15.03 6.37 -7.33
C TYR A 245 -13.78 6.19 -8.21
N PRO A 246 -13.83 6.61 -9.49
CA PRO A 246 -15.06 7.04 -10.17
C PRO A 246 -16.06 5.89 -10.31
N GLU A 247 -17.35 6.21 -10.32
CA GLU A 247 -18.40 5.21 -10.50
C GLU A 247 -18.30 4.61 -11.93
N ASN A 248 -18.53 3.30 -12.07
CA ASN A 248 -18.51 2.58 -13.36
C ASN A 248 -17.19 2.67 -14.15
N SER A 249 -16.07 2.77 -13.46
CA SER A 249 -14.75 2.70 -14.08
C SER A 249 -14.47 1.27 -14.59
N ASN A 250 -14.74 1.06 -15.87
CA ASN A 250 -14.45 -0.20 -16.58
C ASN A 250 -12.95 -0.30 -16.91
N ILE A 251 -12.10 -0.33 -15.90
CA ILE A 251 -10.65 -0.28 -16.11
C ILE A 251 -10.13 -1.67 -16.45
N ASN A 252 -9.40 -1.71 -17.55
CA ASN A 252 -8.56 -2.80 -17.98
C ASN A 252 -7.19 -2.21 -18.36
N GLY A 253 -6.19 -3.02 -18.67
CA GLY A 253 -4.81 -2.59 -18.89
C GLY A 253 -4.57 -1.62 -20.07
N ASN A 254 -5.62 -1.11 -20.72
CA ASN A 254 -5.53 -0.08 -21.76
C ASN A 254 -5.87 1.34 -21.26
N GLU A 255 -6.34 1.50 -20.03
CA GLU A 255 -6.87 2.79 -19.55
C GLU A 255 -6.21 3.24 -18.24
N GLN A 256 -5.79 4.51 -18.21
CA GLN A 256 -5.49 5.20 -16.96
C GLN A 256 -6.77 5.80 -16.40
N VAL A 257 -6.96 5.73 -15.09
CA VAL A 257 -8.08 6.42 -14.45
C VAL A 257 -7.58 7.39 -13.40
N MET A 258 -8.10 8.60 -13.56
CA MET A 258 -7.70 9.73 -12.78
C MET A 258 -8.92 10.31 -12.08
N LEU A 259 -8.78 10.55 -10.79
CA LEU A 259 -9.72 11.36 -10.03
C LEU A 259 -9.08 12.73 -9.76
N LEU A 260 -9.37 13.66 -10.65
CA LEU A 260 -9.06 15.08 -10.46
C LEU A 260 -10.19 15.75 -9.67
N MET A 261 -10.31 15.43 -8.38
CA MET A 261 -11.28 16.11 -7.52
C MET A 261 -10.66 16.50 -6.19
N ASN A 262 -11.06 17.67 -5.70
CA ASN A 262 -10.84 18.11 -4.34
C ASN A 262 -12.02 17.54 -3.52
N LEU A 263 -11.78 16.51 -2.71
CA LEU A 263 -12.84 15.68 -2.12
C LEU A 263 -13.81 16.41 -1.15
N LYS A 264 -13.61 17.71 -0.87
CA LYS A 264 -14.62 18.54 -0.21
C LYS A 264 -15.97 18.55 -0.94
N GLN A 265 -16.03 18.17 -2.22
CA GLN A 265 -17.26 18.24 -3.02
C GLN A 265 -18.16 17.00 -2.92
N ILE A 266 -17.67 15.85 -2.43
CA ILE A 266 -18.50 14.66 -2.19
C ILE A 266 -19.26 14.77 -0.86
N MET A 267 -18.74 15.49 0.14
CA MET A 267 -19.44 15.70 1.41
C MET A 267 -20.62 16.70 1.32
N LYS A 268 -20.70 17.53 0.28
CA LYS A 268 -21.84 18.45 0.08
C LYS A 268 -23.02 17.83 -0.68
N SER A 269 -22.83 16.75 -1.43
CA SER A 269 -23.97 16.09 -2.11
C SER A 269 -24.77 15.15 -1.20
N MET A 270 -24.27 14.83 0.00
CA MET A 270 -24.93 13.92 0.95
C MET A 270 -25.80 14.62 2.03
N MET A 271 -25.90 15.96 2.02
CA MET A 271 -26.73 16.71 2.99
C MET A 271 -27.96 17.43 2.40
N ASN A 272 -28.22 17.35 1.08
CA ASN A 272 -29.36 18.03 0.44
C ASN A 272 -30.29 17.08 -0.33
N TYR A 273 -30.64 15.93 0.24
CA TYR A 273 -31.77 15.10 -0.25
C TYR A 273 -32.64 14.60 0.90
N LYS A 274 -32.98 15.49 1.83
CA LYS A 274 -34.23 15.46 2.59
C LYS A 274 -34.68 16.91 2.71
N ASP A 275 -35.93 17.16 2.29
CA ASP A 275 -36.61 18.46 2.18
C ASP A 275 -36.48 19.13 0.80
N VAL A 276 -37.36 18.75 -0.12
CA VAL A 276 -38.35 19.62 -0.81
C VAL A 276 -39.26 18.73 -1.68
N CYS A 277 -40.57 18.90 -1.43
CA CYS A 277 -41.77 18.29 -2.05
C CYS A 277 -42.15 16.86 -1.60
#